data_AF-A0A3D0ZUA5-F1
#
_entry.id   AF-A0A3D0ZUA5-F1
#
_cell.length_a   1.000
_cell.length_b   1.000
_cell.length_c   1.000
_cell.angle_alpha   90.00
_cell.angle_beta   90.00
_cell.angle_gamma   90.00
#
_symmetry.space_group_name_H-M   'P 1'
#
loop_
_entity.id
_entity.type
_entity.pdbx_description
1 polymer ?
#
loop_
_entity_poly.entity_id
_entity_poly.type
_entity_poly.pdbx_seq_one_letter_code
_entity_poly.pdbx_strand_id
1 'polypeptide(L)'
;MAIEKVWQKLDESSLKRVSGQLGVFELGNKAGEVVYIGVADARSLFGLHGELAAKIGSVENFRCEVTTAYSTRRQELLMQHHARHGQYPCLNSGSETLSLGRLSP
;
A
#
# COMPACT_ATOMS: atom_id res chain seq x y z
N MET A 1 -4.75 8.37 -9.58
CA MET A 1 -5.89 7.57 -9.05
C MET A 1 -5.46 6.96 -7.73
N ALA A 2 -6.15 7.29 -6.63
CA ALA A 2 -5.87 6.69 -5.31
C ALA A 2 -6.62 5.38 -5.13
N ILE A 3 -6.30 4.59 -4.11
CA ILE A 3 -7.21 3.54 -3.64
C ILE A 3 -8.45 4.22 -3.06
N GLU A 4 -9.61 4.07 -3.70
CA GLU A 4 -10.85 4.77 -3.31
C GLU A 4 -11.45 4.26 -2.00
N LYS A 5 -11.03 3.08 -1.53
CA LYS A 5 -11.55 2.48 -0.29
C LYS A 5 -11.18 3.32 0.93
N VAL A 6 -12.13 3.40 1.86
CA VAL A 6 -11.97 4.05 3.16
C VAL A 6 -10.89 3.34 3.98
N TRP A 7 -10.12 4.11 4.74
CA TRP A 7 -9.18 3.58 5.72
C TRP A 7 -9.88 2.65 6.71
N GLN A 8 -9.27 1.49 6.94
CA GLN A 8 -9.63 0.57 8.00
C GLN A 8 -8.50 0.53 9.02
N LYS A 9 -8.84 0.35 10.28
CA LYS A 9 -7.84 0.14 11.32
C LYS A 9 -7.08 -1.16 11.05
N LEU A 10 -5.77 -1.14 11.19
CA LEU A 10 -4.93 -2.32 11.02
C LEU A 10 -4.92 -3.15 12.31
N ASP A 11 -5.91 -4.02 12.45
CA ASP A 11 -6.01 -4.99 13.53
C ASP A 11 -6.60 -6.32 13.03
N GLU A 12 -6.48 -7.36 13.86
CA GLU A 12 -6.95 -8.71 13.53
C GLU A 12 -8.43 -8.75 13.14
N SER A 13 -9.26 -7.91 13.79
CA SER A 13 -10.70 -7.88 13.54
C SER A 13 -11.03 -7.36 12.14
N SER A 14 -10.31 -6.35 11.67
CA SER A 14 -10.48 -5.78 10.34
C SER A 14 -9.92 -6.71 9.25
N LEU A 15 -8.83 -7.42 9.55
CA LEU A 15 -8.20 -8.36 8.61
C LEU A 15 -9.01 -9.63 8.36
N LYS A 16 -9.91 -10.06 9.26
CA LYS A 16 -10.81 -11.20 9.01
C LYS A 16 -11.63 -11.09 7.72
N ARG A 17 -11.86 -9.87 7.22
CA ARG A 17 -12.60 -9.61 5.97
C ARG A 17 -11.68 -9.42 4.76
N VAL A 18 -10.37 -9.40 4.94
CA VAL A 18 -9.40 -9.27 3.86
C VAL A 18 -9.12 -10.66 3.28
N SER A 19 -9.34 -10.80 1.98
CA SER A 19 -9.04 -12.05 1.28
C SER A 19 -7.54 -12.23 1.08
N GLY A 20 -7.10 -13.49 1.01
CA GLY A 20 -5.71 -13.84 0.68
C GLY A 20 -5.42 -13.75 -0.82
N GLN A 21 -5.78 -12.62 -1.45
CA GLN A 21 -5.63 -12.39 -2.89
C GLN A 21 -4.45 -11.47 -3.19
N LEU A 22 -4.05 -11.44 -4.46
CA LEU A 22 -3.06 -10.49 -4.99
C LEU A 22 -3.62 -9.07 -4.99
N GLY A 23 -2.74 -8.08 -4.86
CA GLY A 23 -3.16 -6.69 -4.94
C GLY A 23 -2.14 -5.68 -4.45
N VAL A 24 -2.60 -4.46 -4.25
CA VAL A 24 -1.83 -3.38 -3.66
C VAL A 24 -2.46 -2.96 -2.34
N PHE A 25 -1.63 -2.43 -1.45
CA PHE A 25 -2.11 -1.85 -0.20
C PHE A 25 -1.34 -0.58 0.12
N GLU A 26 -2.02 0.31 0.83
CA GLU A 26 -1.42 1.45 1.47
C GLU A 26 -1.54 1.31 2.98
N LEU A 27 -0.50 1.75 3.67
CA LEU A 27 -0.49 1.88 5.12
C LEU A 27 -0.53 3.35 5.49
N GLY A 28 -1.32 3.68 6.51
CA GLY A 28 -1.53 5.04 6.97
C GLY A 28 -1.25 5.19 8.46
N ASN A 29 -0.72 6.35 8.83
CA ASN A 29 -0.55 6.72 10.24
C ASN A 29 -1.88 7.19 10.88
N LYS A 30 -1.84 7.59 12.16
CA LYS A 30 -2.99 8.18 12.88
C LYS A 30 -3.57 9.44 12.23
N ALA A 31 -2.75 10.23 11.53
CA ALA A 31 -3.18 11.44 10.84
C ALA A 31 -3.82 11.15 9.47
N GLY A 32 -3.87 9.88 9.05
CA GLY A 32 -4.40 9.49 7.73
C GLY A 32 -3.43 9.74 6.58
N GLU A 33 -2.15 10.00 6.89
CA GLU A 33 -1.10 10.16 5.89
C GLU A 33 -0.60 8.79 5.45
N VAL A 34 -0.34 8.64 4.15
CA VAL A 34 0.21 7.42 3.58
C VAL A 34 1.70 7.34 3.93
N VAL A 35 2.07 6.31 4.68
CA VAL A 35 3.46 6.10 5.11
C VAL A 35 4.15 4.97 4.35
N TYR A 36 3.39 4.05 3.75
CA TYR A 36 3.92 2.97 2.92
C TYR A 36 2.92 2.54 1.83
N ILE A 37 3.44 2.16 0.66
CA ILE A 37 2.68 1.54 -0.43
C ILE A 37 3.36 0.23 -0.83
N GLY A 38 2.64 -0.88 -0.69
CA GLY A 38 3.12 -2.23 -0.89
C GLY A 38 2.27 -3.05 -1.86
N VAL A 39 2.72 -4.27 -2.13
CA VAL A 39 2.04 -5.25 -2.98
C VAL A 39 1.92 -6.58 -2.24
N ALA A 40 0.84 -7.29 -2.52
CA ALA A 40 0.76 -8.72 -2.34
C ALA A 40 0.91 -9.38 -3.71
N ASP A 41 2.04 -10.04 -3.94
CA ASP A 41 2.38 -10.68 -5.21
C ASP A 41 2.34 -12.21 -5.11
N ALA A 42 2.77 -12.92 -6.16
CA ALA A 42 2.76 -14.38 -6.19
C ALA A 42 3.66 -15.05 -5.13
N ARG A 43 4.55 -14.29 -4.47
CA ARG A 43 5.45 -14.74 -3.41
C ARG A 43 4.89 -14.42 -2.01
N SER A 44 3.86 -13.57 -1.92
CA SER A 44 3.21 -13.22 -0.66
C SER A 44 2.43 -14.40 -0.08
N LEU A 45 2.86 -14.85 1.10
CA LEU A 45 2.16 -15.90 1.84
C LEU A 45 0.79 -15.38 2.27
N PHE A 46 -0.29 -16.05 1.84
CA PHE A 46 -1.67 -15.63 2.10
C PHE A 46 -2.05 -14.26 1.51
N GLY A 47 -1.38 -13.81 0.44
CA GLY A 47 -1.72 -12.59 -0.29
C GLY A 47 -1.84 -11.34 0.59
N LEU A 48 -2.78 -10.45 0.27
CA LEU A 48 -3.04 -9.20 0.99
C LEU A 48 -3.26 -9.41 2.48
N HIS A 49 -3.96 -10.48 2.87
CA HIS A 49 -4.17 -10.79 4.28
C HIS A 49 -2.84 -11.01 5.01
N GLY A 50 -1.93 -11.82 4.45
CA GLY A 50 -0.65 -12.11 5.08
C GLY A 50 0.28 -10.89 5.17
N GLU A 51 0.38 -10.12 4.08
CA GLU A 51 1.18 -8.89 4.05
C GLU A 51 0.70 -7.88 5.10
N LEU A 52 -0.62 -7.69 5.23
CA LEU A 52 -1.18 -6.77 6.21
C LEU A 52 -1.06 -7.30 7.64
N ALA A 53 -1.26 -8.61 7.86
CA ALA A 53 -1.10 -9.23 9.16
C ALA A 53 0.32 -9.05 9.71
N ALA A 54 1.34 -9.16 8.85
CA ALA A 54 2.74 -8.93 9.21
C ALA A 54 3.04 -7.47 9.61
N LYS A 55 2.13 -6.53 9.37
CA LYS A 55 2.27 -5.10 9.69
C LYS A 55 1.45 -4.66 10.89
N ILE A 56 0.65 -5.54 11.51
CA ILE A 56 -0.09 -5.21 12.72
C ILE A 56 0.86 -4.66 13.79
N GLY A 57 0.46 -3.55 14.42
CA GLY A 57 1.23 -2.87 15.46
C GLY A 57 2.35 -1.96 14.94
N SER A 58 2.68 -1.99 13.64
CA SER A 58 3.67 -1.08 13.05
C SER A 58 3.08 0.24 12.56
N VAL A 59 1.79 0.24 12.20
CA VAL A 59 1.02 1.37 11.66
C VAL A 59 -0.45 1.21 12.06
N GLU A 60 -1.22 2.30 11.98
CA GLU A 60 -2.58 2.31 12.52
C GLU A 60 -3.65 1.92 11.51
N ASN A 61 -3.47 2.26 10.24
CA ASN A 61 -4.51 2.12 9.24
C ASN A 61 -3.99 1.45 7.98
N PHE A 62 -4.90 0.81 7.25
CA PHE A 62 -4.65 0.27 5.92
C PHE A 62 -5.84 0.50 4.98
N ARG A 63 -5.55 0.48 3.68
CA ARG A 63 -6.54 0.27 2.62
C ARG A 63 -5.91 -0.59 1.54
N CYS A 64 -6.69 -1.41 0.86
CA CYS A 64 -6.17 -2.34 -0.13
C CYS A 64 -7.08 -2.47 -1.35
N GLU A 65 -6.49 -2.80 -2.48
CA GLU A 65 -7.16 -3.04 -3.75
C GLU A 65 -6.74 -4.41 -4.25
N VAL A 66 -7.72 -5.30 -4.46
CA VAL A 66 -7.48 -6.62 -5.07
C VAL A 66 -7.29 -6.40 -6.56
N THR A 67 -6.14 -6.78 -7.09
CA THR A 67 -5.80 -6.61 -8.50
C THR A 67 -4.66 -7.54 -8.89
N THR A 68 -4.71 -8.09 -10.11
CA THR A 68 -3.59 -8.84 -10.69
C THR A 68 -2.56 -7.91 -11.34
N ALA A 69 -2.89 -6.65 -11.60
CA ALA A 69 -1.99 -5.62 -12.14
C ALA A 69 -1.25 -4.87 -11.01
N TYR A 70 -0.93 -5.57 -9.91
CA TYR A 70 -0.40 -4.98 -8.69
C TYR A 70 0.91 -4.21 -8.90
N SER A 71 1.77 -4.65 -9.84
CA SER A 71 3.03 -3.97 -10.16
C SER A 71 2.78 -2.58 -10.74
N THR A 72 2.07 -2.46 -11.87
CA THR A 72 1.75 -1.18 -12.50
C THR A 72 0.94 -0.29 -11.57
N ARG A 73 -0.05 -0.87 -10.87
CA ARG A 73 -0.89 -0.14 -9.92
C ARG A 73 -0.08 0.47 -8.77
N ARG A 74 0.88 -0.27 -8.23
CA ARG A 74 1.79 0.25 -7.18
C ARG A 74 2.61 1.43 -7.70
N GLN A 75 3.13 1.33 -8.93
CA GLN A 75 3.91 2.42 -9.56
C GLN A 75 3.07 3.69 -9.69
N GLU A 76 1.84 3.58 -10.21
CA GLU A 76 0.90 4.69 -10.32
C GLU A 76 0.63 5.38 -8.98
N LEU A 77 0.38 4.59 -7.92
CA LEU A 77 0.12 5.11 -6.58
C LEU A 77 1.33 5.84 -6.00
N LEU A 78 2.54 5.28 -6.16
CA LEU A 78 3.78 5.92 -5.72
C LEU A 78 4.07 7.20 -6.49
N MET A 79 3.91 7.19 -7.81
CA MET A 79 4.09 8.36 -8.67
C MET A 79 3.08 9.47 -8.32
N GLN A 80 1.82 9.12 -8.04
CA GLN A 80 0.82 10.08 -7.61
C GLN A 80 1.13 10.66 -6.22
N HIS A 81 1.58 9.82 -5.27
CA HIS A 81 2.00 10.29 -3.96
C HIS A 81 3.13 11.32 -4.09
N HIS A 82 4.15 11.00 -4.88
CA HIS A 82 5.26 11.90 -5.17
C HIS A 82 4.81 13.18 -5.87
N ALA A 83 3.93 13.11 -6.88
CA ALA A 83 3.42 14.30 -7.56
C ALA A 83 2.67 15.24 -6.61
N ARG A 84 1.94 14.71 -5.62
CA ARG A 84 1.17 15.50 -4.66
C ARG A 84 2.02 16.07 -3.52
N HIS A 85 3.01 15.31 -3.04
CA HIS A 85 3.75 15.63 -1.81
C HIS A 85 5.22 15.99 -2.04
N GLY A 86 5.71 15.88 -3.27
CA GLY A 86 7.12 16.09 -3.63
C GLY A 86 8.06 14.96 -3.21
N GLN A 87 7.55 13.91 -2.55
CA GLN A 87 8.33 12.79 -2.03
C GLN A 87 7.52 11.49 -2.02
N TYR A 88 8.22 10.34 -2.02
CA TYR A 88 7.60 9.04 -1.77
C TYR A 88 7.24 8.86 -0.29
N PRO A 89 6.37 7.90 0.06
CA PRO A 89 6.04 7.61 1.46
C PRO A 89 7.31 7.27 2.26
N CYS A 90 7.40 7.76 3.49
CA CYS A 90 8.62 7.72 4.29
C CYS A 90 9.14 6.31 4.63
N LEU A 91 8.26 5.30 4.65
CA LEU A 91 8.65 3.91 4.91
C LEU A 91 8.92 3.11 3.63
N ASN A 92 8.67 3.67 2.44
CA ASN A 92 9.14 3.05 1.21
C ASN A 92 10.64 3.34 1.05
N SER A 93 11.43 2.29 0.89
CA SER A 93 12.88 2.43 0.76
C SER A 93 13.28 3.09 -0.57
N GLY A 94 14.49 3.67 -0.60
CA GLY A 94 15.04 4.28 -1.81
C GLY A 94 15.20 3.29 -2.97
N SER A 95 15.57 2.04 -2.69
CA SER A 95 15.66 0.98 -3.71
C SER A 95 14.30 0.58 -4.28
N GLU A 96 13.24 0.61 -3.48
CA GLU A 96 11.86 0.32 -3.91
C GLU A 96 11.27 1.38 -4.86
N THR A 97 11.87 2.57 -4.89
CA THR A 97 11.38 3.75 -5.60
C THR A 97 12.34 4.27 -6.66
N LEU A 98 13.57 3.74 -6.70
CA LEU A 98 14.68 4.24 -7.52
C LEU A 98 14.40 4.24 -9.04
N SER A 99 13.62 3.28 -9.52
CA SER A 99 13.33 3.06 -10.94
C SER A 99 12.00 3.65 -11.40
N LEU A 100 11.29 4.37 -10.53
CA LEU A 100 9.99 4.94 -10.87
C LEU A 100 10.18 6.24 -11.66
N GLY A 101 9.61 6.29 -12.87
CA GLY A 101 9.49 7.53 -13.63
C GLY A 101 8.73 8.59 -12.82
N ARG A 102 9.05 9.87 -13.01
CA ARG A 102 8.34 10.97 -12.34
C ARG A 102 7.18 11.42 -13.22
N LEU A 103 5.98 11.55 -12.65
CA LEU A 103 4.91 12.30 -13.28
C LEU A 103 5.23 13.79 -13.10
N SER A 104 5.74 14.42 -14.15
CA SER A 104 5.80 15.88 -14.22
C SER A 104 4.41 16.41 -14.63
N PRO A 105 3.96 17.56 -14.08
CA PRO A 105 2.71 18.20 -14.49
C PRO A 105 2.70 18.62 -15.96
#